data_AF-A0A519V0K6-F1
#
_entry.id   AF-A0A519V0K6-F1
#
_cell.length_a   1.000
_cell.length_b   1.000
_cell.length_c   1.000
_cell.angle_alpha   90.00
_cell.angle_beta   90.00
_cell.angle_gamma   90.00
#
_symmetry.space_group_name_H-M   'P 1'
#
loop_
_entity.id
_entity.type
_entity.pdbx_description
1 polymer ?
#
loop_
_entity_poly.entity_id
_entity_poly.type
_entity_poly.pdbx_seq_one_letter_code
_entity_poly.pdbx_strand_id
1 'polypeptide(L)'
;MVVFSKLPAQGMAIFPFILVKRSALKNDIFLINHEKIHFKQQLELLLVFFYILYFLNYFINLVKYKNHHQAYLNICFEREAYRHEKDLKYLANRKLFSWINFYSV
;
A
#
# COMPACT_ATOMS: atom_id res chain seq x y z
N MET A 1 9.61 11.98 -4.46
CA MET A 1 9.18 11.04 -5.51
C MET A 1 10.34 10.78 -6.45
N VAL A 2 10.62 9.52 -6.76
CA VAL A 2 11.69 9.10 -7.68
C VAL A 2 11.07 8.29 -8.81
N VAL A 3 11.52 8.51 -10.05
CA VAL A 3 11.05 7.71 -11.20
C VAL A 3 11.94 6.48 -11.31
N PHE A 4 11.33 5.30 -11.30
CA PHE A 4 12.03 4.03 -11.49
C PHE A 4 11.28 3.17 -12.51
N SER A 5 11.77 3.13 -13.75
CA SER A 5 11.04 2.52 -14.88
C SER A 5 10.88 1.00 -14.78
N LYS A 6 11.72 0.33 -13.99
CA LYS A 6 11.70 -1.12 -13.76
C LYS A 6 10.79 -1.56 -12.59
N LEU A 7 9.90 -0.69 -12.10
CA LEU A 7 8.95 -1.10 -11.07
C LEU A 7 7.96 -2.17 -11.58
N PRO A 8 7.66 -3.18 -10.74
CA PRO A 8 6.62 -4.17 -11.05
C PRO A 8 5.22 -3.53 -11.01
N ALA A 9 5.00 -2.54 -10.15
CA ALA A 9 3.75 -1.81 -9.99
C ALA A 9 3.83 -0.36 -10.53
N GLN A 10 2.71 0.37 -10.54
CA GLN A 10 2.66 1.76 -11.00
C GLN A 10 3.33 2.72 -10.00
N GLY A 11 3.16 2.45 -8.71
CA GLY A 11 3.80 3.13 -7.60
C GLY A 11 4.33 2.14 -6.57
N MET A 12 5.21 2.60 -5.69
CA MET A 12 5.66 1.87 -4.52
C MET A 12 6.13 2.85 -3.43
N ALA A 13 5.54 2.74 -2.24
CA ALA A 13 5.94 3.48 -1.06
C ALA A 13 7.11 2.79 -0.35
N ILE A 14 8.28 3.42 -0.39
CA ILE A 14 9.45 3.03 0.42
C ILE A 14 9.85 4.24 1.23
N PHE A 15 9.37 4.36 2.48
CA PHE A 15 9.59 5.56 3.31
C PHE A 15 11.06 6.01 3.30
N PRO A 16 11.36 7.31 3.04
CA PRO A 16 10.44 8.43 2.79
C PRO A 16 10.13 8.69 1.30
N PHE A 17 10.46 7.77 0.40
CA PHE A 17 10.37 7.92 -1.04
C PHE A 17 9.15 7.21 -1.64
N ILE A 18 8.39 7.95 -2.44
CA ILE A 18 7.40 7.36 -3.35
C ILE A 18 8.12 7.10 -4.67
N LEU A 19 8.22 5.83 -5.06
CA LEU A 19 8.73 5.43 -6.36
C LEU A 19 7.56 5.36 -7.35
N VAL A 20 7.73 5.91 -8.54
CA VAL A 20 6.71 5.83 -9.62
C VAL A 20 7.33 5.30 -10.90
N LYS A 21 6.56 4.51 -11.65
CA LYS A 21 7.06 3.84 -12.85
C LYS A 21 7.34 4.80 -14.02
N ARG A 22 6.55 5.86 -14.12
CA ARG A 22 6.62 6.86 -15.20
C ARG A 22 6.48 8.26 -14.62
N SER A 23 7.08 9.25 -15.26
CA SER A 23 7.00 10.66 -14.82
C SER A 23 5.57 11.19 -14.77
N ALA A 24 4.71 10.76 -15.71
CA ALA A 24 3.30 11.17 -15.76
C ALA A 24 2.52 10.81 -14.49
N LEU A 25 2.88 9.72 -13.81
CA LEU A 25 2.22 9.25 -12.59
C LEU A 25 2.49 10.17 -11.38
N LYS A 26 3.46 11.10 -11.47
CA LYS A 26 3.66 12.12 -10.43
C LYS A 26 2.51 13.12 -10.34
N ASN A 27 1.65 13.18 -11.34
CA ASN A 27 0.47 14.05 -11.35
C ASN A 27 -0.81 13.28 -10.97
N ASP A 28 -0.72 11.95 -10.79
CA ASP A 28 -1.84 11.15 -10.35
C ASP A 28 -2.01 11.31 -8.83
N ILE A 29 -2.96 12.18 -8.47
CA ILE A 29 -3.26 12.50 -7.08
C ILE A 29 -3.78 11.30 -6.29
N PHE A 30 -4.45 10.35 -6.95
CA PHE A 30 -5.00 9.17 -6.29
C PHE A 30 -3.91 8.15 -6.00
N LEU A 31 -3.02 7.90 -6.97
CA LEU A 31 -1.83 7.09 -6.74
C LEU A 31 -0.98 7.68 -5.61
N ILE A 32 -0.74 8.99 -5.63
CA ILE A 32 0.04 9.64 -4.56
C ILE A 32 -0.65 9.50 -3.20
N ASN A 33 -1.99 9.59 -3.15
CA ASN A 33 -2.74 9.40 -1.92
C ASN A 33 -2.62 7.95 -1.41
N HIS A 34 -2.73 6.96 -2.30
CA HIS A 34 -2.50 5.53 -2.01
C HIS A 34 -1.14 5.29 -1.36
N GLU A 35 -0.07 5.82 -1.99
CA GLU A 35 1.30 5.65 -1.45
C GLU A 35 1.51 6.40 -0.12
N LYS A 36 0.82 7.52 0.10
CA LYS A 36 0.81 8.22 1.40
C LYS A 36 0.08 7.43 2.49
N ILE A 37 -0.96 6.68 2.15
CA ILE A 37 -1.62 5.76 3.09
C ILE A 37 -0.62 4.69 3.54
N HIS A 38 0.15 4.12 2.62
CA HIS A 38 1.24 3.19 2.96
C HIS A 38 2.29 3.81 3.87
N PHE A 39 2.66 5.08 3.70
CA PHE A 39 3.55 5.75 4.66
C PHE A 39 2.98 5.83 6.07
N LYS A 40 1.67 6.08 6.23
CA LYS A 40 1.05 6.06 7.55
C LYS A 40 1.08 4.66 8.16
N GLN A 41 0.75 3.64 7.38
CA GLN A 41 0.86 2.23 7.82
C GLN A 41 2.29 1.84 8.20
N GLN A 42 3.28 2.27 7.40
CA GLN A 42 4.70 2.05 7.66
C GLN A 42 5.14 2.69 8.97
N LEU A 43 4.76 3.95 9.22
CA LEU A 43 5.09 4.65 10.47
C LEU A 43 4.40 4.02 11.69
N GLU A 44 3.14 3.58 11.57
CA GLU A 44 2.41 2.89 12.64
C GLU A 44 3.10 1.61 13.11
N LEU A 45 3.80 0.94 12.20
CA LEU A 45 4.47 -0.34 12.42
C LEU A 45 5.99 -0.20 12.44
N LEU A 46 6.51 0.98 12.79
CA LEU A 46 7.94 1.27 12.97
C LEU A 46 8.80 0.86 11.76
N LEU A 47 8.24 0.94 10.55
CA LEU A 47 8.78 0.50 9.25
C LEU A 47 9.03 -1.00 9.14
N VAL A 48 9.75 -1.60 10.09
CA VAL A 48 10.16 -3.01 10.06
C VAL A 48 8.97 -3.94 10.19
N PHE A 49 8.07 -3.71 11.14
CA PHE A 49 6.91 -4.59 11.35
C PHE A 49 5.92 -4.49 10.19
N PHE A 50 5.88 -3.36 9.48
CA PHE A 50 5.08 -3.22 8.27
C PHE A 50 5.47 -4.27 7.23
N TYR A 51 6.76 -4.34 6.88
CA TYR A 51 7.20 -5.31 5.86
C TYR A 51 6.98 -6.75 6.30
N ILE A 52 7.23 -7.08 7.58
CA ILE A 52 6.98 -8.43 8.11
C ILE A 52 5.50 -8.82 7.97
N LEU A 53 4.58 -7.98 8.44
CA LEU A 53 3.15 -8.26 8.36
C LEU A 53 2.63 -8.24 6.93
N TYR A 54 3.13 -7.33 6.10
CA TYR A 54 2.77 -7.24 4.68
C TYR A 54 3.13 -8.53 3.95
N PHE A 55 4.38 -9.00 4.09
CA PHE A 55 4.81 -10.25 3.46
C PHE A 55 4.10 -11.46 4.04
N LEU A 56 3.90 -11.53 5.36
CA LEU A 56 3.15 -12.62 5.99
C LEU A 56 1.72 -12.72 5.42
N ASN A 57 1.01 -11.59 5.36
CA ASN A 57 -0.35 -11.58 4.82
C ASN A 57 -0.36 -11.91 3.33
N TYR A 58 0.63 -11.43 2.56
CA TYR A 58 0.81 -11.82 1.17
C TYR A 58 1.01 -13.33 0.98
N PHE A 59 1.88 -13.97 1.77
CA PHE A 59 2.13 -15.41 1.64
C PHE A 59 0.92 -16.26 2.03
N ILE A 60 0.21 -15.89 3.10
CA ILE A 60 -1.06 -16.54 3.48
C ILE A 60 -2.05 -16.46 2.30
N ASN A 61 -2.21 -15.26 1.73
CA ASN A 61 -3.08 -15.05 0.57
C ASN A 61 -2.58 -15.79 -0.68
N LEU A 62 -1.27 -15.91 -0.89
CA LEU A 62 -0.71 -16.63 -2.03
C LEU A 62 -1.02 -18.13 -1.96
N VAL A 63 -0.94 -18.73 -0.77
CA VAL A 63 -1.36 -20.13 -0.55
C VAL A 63 -2.87 -20.29 -0.75
N LYS A 64 -3.67 -19.34 -0.26
CA LYS A 64 -5.15 -19.35 -0.39
C LYS A 64 -5.63 -19.20 -1.83
N TYR A 65 -5.15 -18.18 -2.54
CA TYR A 65 -5.65 -17.81 -3.87
C TYR A 65 -4.85 -18.42 -5.02
N LYS A 66 -3.63 -18.91 -4.78
CA LYS A 66 -2.71 -19.47 -5.80
C LYS A 66 -2.48 -18.54 -7.00
N ASN A 67 -2.67 -17.24 -6.80
CA ASN A 67 -2.55 -16.22 -7.84
C ASN A 67 -1.94 -14.96 -7.23
N HIS A 68 -0.79 -14.51 -7.77
CA HIS A 68 -0.05 -13.37 -7.24
C HIS A 68 -0.85 -12.07 -7.22
N HIS A 69 -1.64 -11.81 -8.26
CA HIS A 69 -2.43 -10.58 -8.36
C HIS A 69 -3.55 -10.56 -7.33
N GLN A 70 -4.29 -11.67 -7.20
CA GLN A 70 -5.32 -11.82 -6.18
C GLN A 70 -4.71 -11.77 -4.77
N ALA A 71 -3.56 -12.41 -4.56
CA ALA A 71 -2.89 -12.41 -3.27
C ALA A 71 -2.48 -11.00 -2.83
N TYR A 72 -1.95 -10.21 -3.76
CA TYR A 72 -1.59 -8.81 -3.57
C TYR A 72 -2.81 -7.93 -3.25
N LEU A 73 -3.86 -7.99 -4.07
CA LEU A 73 -5.07 -7.17 -3.86
C LEU A 73 -5.79 -7.46 -2.54
N ASN A 74 -5.60 -8.67 -1.99
CA ASN A 74 -6.22 -9.07 -0.73
C ASN A 74 -5.33 -8.80 0.51
N ILE A 75 -4.15 -8.21 0.35
CA ILE A 75 -3.35 -7.76 1.51
C ILE A 75 -4.15 -6.66 2.24
N CYS A 76 -4.30 -6.76 3.56
CA CYS A 76 -5.10 -5.80 4.34
C CYS A 76 -4.66 -4.34 4.15
N PHE A 77 -3.35 -4.10 4.05
CA PHE A 77 -2.75 -2.80 3.77
C PHE A 77 -3.14 -2.24 2.39
N GLU A 78 -3.09 -3.09 1.36
CA GLU A 78 -3.52 -2.72 -0.01
C GLU A 78 -5.02 -2.46 -0.06
N ARG A 79 -5.82 -3.30 0.61
CA ARG A 79 -7.28 -3.13 0.69
C ARG A 79 -7.67 -1.80 1.33
N GLU A 80 -7.02 -1.42 2.43
CA GLU A 80 -7.22 -0.11 3.05
C GLU A 80 -6.85 1.02 2.07
N ALA A 81 -5.68 0.92 1.43
CA ALA A 81 -5.18 1.94 0.52
C ALA A 81 -6.08 2.11 -0.70
N TYR A 82 -6.45 1.02 -1.40
CA TYR A 82 -7.39 1.06 -2.52
C TYR A 82 -8.78 1.55 -2.12
N ARG A 83 -9.28 1.18 -0.93
CA ARG A 83 -10.59 1.63 -0.46
C ARG A 83 -10.65 3.14 -0.29
N HIS A 84 -9.53 3.76 0.10
CA HIS A 84 -9.47 5.17 0.47
C HIS A 84 -8.62 6.04 -0.47
N GLU A 85 -8.06 5.49 -1.55
CA GLU A 85 -7.20 6.23 -2.50
C GLU A 85 -7.90 7.48 -3.08
N LYS A 86 -9.23 7.41 -3.27
CA LYS A 86 -10.05 8.51 -3.80
C LYS A 86 -10.50 9.52 -2.74
N ASP A 87 -10.38 9.18 -1.46
CA ASP A 87 -10.68 10.08 -0.36
C ASP A 87 -9.41 10.83 0.07
N LEU A 88 -9.21 12.01 -0.51
CA LEU A 88 -8.04 12.86 -0.22
C LEU A 88 -8.04 13.41 1.21
N LYS A 89 -9.18 13.35 1.92
CA LYS A 89 -9.28 13.76 3.33
C LYS A 89 -9.04 12.60 4.29
N TYR A 90 -8.98 11.37 3.78
CA TYR A 90 -8.82 10.17 4.59
C TYR A 90 -7.61 10.24 5.52
N LEU A 91 -6.44 10.64 5.01
CA LEU A 91 -5.20 10.72 5.79
C LEU A 91 -5.30 11.64 7.02
N ALA A 92 -6.15 12.67 6.98
CA ALA A 92 -6.35 13.58 8.10
C ALA A 92 -7.25 12.98 9.19
N ASN A 93 -8.20 12.11 8.80
CA ASN A 93 -9.20 11.52 9.70
C ASN A 93 -8.93 10.04 10.02
N ARG A 94 -7.87 9.47 9.44
CA ARG A 94 -7.55 8.04 9.55
C ARG A 94 -7.19 7.69 10.99
N LYS A 95 -7.88 6.68 11.52
CA LYS A 95 -7.60 6.10 12.84
C LYS A 95 -6.34 5.24 12.80
N LEU A 96 -5.63 5.17 13.93
CA LEU A 96 -4.49 4.28 14.08
C LEU A 96 -4.91 2.82 13.87
N PHE A 97 -4.10 2.06 13.14
CA PHE A 97 -4.32 0.64 12.85
C PHE A 97 -5.63 0.31 12.10
N SER A 98 -6.14 1.27 11.32
CA SER A 98 -7.38 1.08 10.53
C SER A 98 -7.30 -0.07 9.52
N TRP A 99 -6.10 -0.45 9.08
CA TRP A 99 -5.84 -1.62 8.22
C TRP A 99 -6.34 -2.95 8.81
N ILE A 100 -6.48 -3.07 10.14
CA ILE A 100 -6.98 -4.29 10.81
C ILE A 100 -8.40 -4.62 10.35
N ASN A 101 -9.23 -3.60 10.08
CA ASN A 101 -10.61 -3.79 9.61
C ASN A 101 -10.69 -4.44 8.22
N PHE A 102 -9.57 -4.46 7.49
CA PHE A 102 -9.44 -5.07 6.17
C PHE A 102 -8.71 -6.42 6.22
N TYR A 103 -8.46 -6.94 7.41
CA TYR A 103 -8.00 -8.31 7.57
C TYR A 103 -9.17 -9.28 7.38
N SER A 104 -9.09 -10.14 6.37
CA SER A 104 -10.00 -11.27 6.22
C SER A 104 -9.19 -12.52 5.90
N VAL A 105 -9.31 -13.53 6.76
CA VAL A 105 -8.66 -14.84 6.59
C VAL A 105 -9.29 -15.64 5.47
#